data_AF-A0A425XYP7-F1
#
_entry.id   AF-A0A425XYP7-F1
#
_cell.length_a   1.000
_cell.length_b   1.000
_cell.length_c   1.000
_cell.angle_alpha   90.00
_cell.angle_beta   90.00
_cell.angle_gamma   90.00
#
_symmetry.space_group_name_H-M   'P 1'
#
loop_
_entity.id
_entity.type
_entity.pdbx_description
1 polymer ?
#
loop_
_entity_poly.entity_id
_entity_poly.type
_entity_poly.pdbx_seq_one_letter_code
_entity_poly.pdbx_strand_id
1 'polypeptide(L)'
;MRLKVKLLSLSVLILLLNSCTEKFYPKVDDDLSILVVDGKITDGIGTCEVRLFRTVKFTDKFDLKPEINATVILHDDQDNTEILNEHEPGIYRNSSLIIEGKVESSYWIEIQTLSGEKYESTPETMLSPFEISPLYGEEIEAINDNNIKQDAIRLYFNAKNNDNTSTHLRWEYRESYEWHSPFKNSNPRSEGSTRTCFPANNFDQINVFDASKLTIKEVNQLPMTTVFDNEVKFLYNYLIDMKVYSISKENYLFWKTLKTLHQSNGSLYDVIQANIKGNIETCSDACQVLGYFEVSSVRKSQRMFNTTDFSMRFPTFPEECETFIVRMSKASPDPEILYIISATAVGGLTEYTVRLLECYECNIKYPVTKPSFWP
;
A
#
# COMPACT_ATOMS: atom_id res chain seq x y z
N MET A 1 -33.02 -16.84 58.42
CA MET A 1 -32.88 -17.21 56.99
C MET A 1 -32.39 -16.04 56.12
N ARG A 2 -33.01 -14.85 56.18
CA ARG A 2 -32.64 -13.68 55.35
C ARG A 2 -31.21 -13.15 55.55
N LEU A 3 -30.62 -13.27 56.75
CA LEU A 3 -29.24 -12.83 57.03
C LEU A 3 -28.18 -13.75 56.39
N LYS A 4 -28.41 -15.07 56.39
CA LYS A 4 -27.50 -16.05 55.76
C LYS A 4 -27.47 -15.90 54.24
N VAL A 5 -28.61 -15.59 53.61
CA VAL A 5 -28.70 -15.32 52.16
C VAL A 5 -27.97 -14.02 51.80
N LYS A 6 -28.04 -12.97 52.63
CA LYS A 6 -27.29 -11.74 52.43
C LYS A 6 -25.78 -11.93 52.58
N LEU A 7 -25.31 -12.73 53.55
CA LEU A 7 -23.88 -13.06 53.68
C LEU A 7 -23.38 -13.90 52.49
N LEU A 8 -24.18 -14.87 52.01
CA LEU A 8 -23.80 -15.69 50.86
C LEU A 8 -23.73 -14.85 49.57
N SER A 9 -24.70 -13.96 49.37
CA SER A 9 -24.71 -13.00 48.25
C SER A 9 -23.51 -12.05 48.28
N LEU A 10 -23.13 -11.55 49.46
CA LEU A 10 -21.96 -10.69 49.62
C LEU A 10 -20.65 -11.45 49.37
N SER A 11 -20.57 -12.71 49.80
CA SER A 11 -19.41 -13.57 49.55
C SER A 11 -19.23 -13.91 48.06
N VAL A 12 -20.32 -14.15 47.34
CA VAL A 12 -20.29 -14.40 45.88
C VAL A 12 -19.89 -13.12 45.13
N LEU A 13 -20.34 -11.94 45.59
CA LEU A 13 -19.96 -10.66 44.99
C LEU A 13 -18.46 -10.35 45.17
N ILE A 14 -17.87 -10.73 46.31
CA ILE A 14 -16.43 -10.55 46.58
C ILE A 14 -15.57 -11.53 45.73
N LEU A 15 -16.07 -12.74 45.45
CA LEU A 15 -15.39 -13.70 44.57
C LEU A 15 -15.36 -13.24 43.10
N LEU A 16 -16.38 -12.52 42.64
CA LEU A 16 -16.43 -11.95 41.28
C LEU A 16 -15.50 -10.74 41.08
N LEU A 17 -15.04 -10.09 42.15
CA LEU A 17 -14.11 -8.96 42.09
C LEU A 17 -12.62 -9.37 42.07
N ASN A 18 -12.31 -10.67 42.16
CA ASN A 18 -10.94 -11.21 42.11
C ASN A 18 -10.55 -11.77 40.73
N SER A 19 -11.20 -11.31 39.65
CA SER A 19 -10.79 -11.63 38.29
C SER A 19 -9.57 -10.78 37.89
N CYS A 20 -8.39 -11.13 38.41
CA CYS A 20 -7.15 -10.62 37.85
C CYS A 20 -6.92 -11.28 36.49
N THR A 21 -6.98 -10.48 35.42
CA THR A 21 -6.49 -10.91 34.13
C THR A 21 -4.96 -10.81 34.16
N GLU A 22 -4.26 -11.95 34.20
CA GLU A 22 -2.82 -11.93 33.93
C GLU A 22 -2.62 -11.56 32.46
N LYS A 23 -1.84 -10.50 32.21
CA LYS A 23 -1.40 -10.18 30.87
C LYS A 23 -0.51 -11.32 30.40
N PHE A 24 -1.00 -12.09 29.43
CA PHE A 24 -0.21 -13.09 28.74
C PHE A 24 0.82 -12.35 27.86
N TYR A 25 2.08 -12.42 28.25
CA TYR A 25 3.19 -12.07 27.37
C TYR A 25 3.68 -13.36 26.74
N PRO A 26 3.37 -13.64 25.46
CA PRO A 26 3.95 -14.80 24.79
C PRO A 26 5.47 -14.70 24.91
N LYS A 27 6.12 -15.78 25.31
CA LYS A 27 7.58 -15.91 25.20
C LYS A 27 7.90 -16.04 23.72
N VAL A 28 8.09 -14.91 23.06
CA VAL A 28 8.67 -14.86 21.72
C VAL A 28 10.17 -14.96 21.91
N ASP A 29 10.86 -15.63 20.98
CA ASP A 29 12.32 -15.68 20.97
C ASP A 29 12.83 -14.27 20.61
N ASP A 30 13.02 -13.44 21.64
CA ASP A 30 13.13 -11.97 21.59
C ASP A 30 14.45 -11.43 20.99
N ASP A 31 15.33 -12.32 20.51
CA ASP A 31 16.67 -12.00 20.00
C ASP A 31 16.84 -12.27 18.48
N LEU A 32 15.79 -12.71 17.77
CA LEU A 32 15.87 -12.99 16.33
C LEU A 32 15.78 -11.70 15.48
N SER A 33 16.94 -11.19 15.06
CA SER A 33 17.07 -10.15 14.04
C SER A 33 17.18 -10.78 12.64
N ILE A 34 16.03 -11.09 12.05
CA ILE A 34 15.93 -11.81 10.78
C ILE A 34 16.12 -10.83 9.62
N LEU A 35 16.96 -11.19 8.64
CA LEU A 35 17.11 -10.42 7.41
C LEU A 35 15.84 -10.57 6.56
N VAL A 36 15.33 -9.44 6.08
CA VAL A 36 14.22 -9.35 5.13
C VAL A 36 14.76 -8.78 3.83
N VAL A 37 14.52 -9.51 2.74
CA VAL A 37 14.95 -9.17 1.38
C VAL A 37 13.71 -8.83 0.55
N ASP A 38 13.58 -7.59 0.11
CA ASP A 38 12.60 -7.17 -0.89
C ASP A 38 13.35 -6.71 -2.13
N GLY A 39 13.58 -7.65 -3.06
CA GLY A 39 14.37 -7.40 -4.25
C GLY A 39 13.61 -7.67 -5.53
N LYS A 40 13.96 -6.95 -6.59
CA LYS A 40 13.36 -7.12 -7.90
C LYS A 40 14.28 -6.73 -9.03
N ILE A 41 14.27 -7.53 -10.10
CA ILE A 41 14.82 -7.20 -11.41
C ILE A 41 13.72 -7.24 -12.48
N THR A 42 13.72 -6.27 -13.39
CA THR A 42 12.77 -6.17 -14.51
C THR A 42 13.42 -5.78 -15.83
N ASP A 43 12.70 -5.96 -16.95
CA ASP A 43 13.05 -5.47 -18.30
C ASP A 43 12.72 -3.98 -18.53
N GLY A 44 12.28 -3.24 -17.50
CA GLY A 44 11.97 -1.81 -17.58
C GLY A 44 13.08 -0.90 -17.03
N ILE A 45 13.06 0.39 -17.38
CA ILE A 45 14.07 1.39 -16.95
C ILE A 45 14.30 1.38 -15.43
N GLY A 46 15.57 1.25 -14.99
CA GLY A 46 16.00 1.22 -13.59
C GLY A 46 16.06 -0.20 -13.01
N THR A 47 16.73 -1.11 -13.72
CA THR A 47 16.33 -2.52 -13.85
C THR A 47 16.52 -3.41 -12.62
N CYS A 48 17.26 -3.03 -11.57
CA CYS A 48 17.35 -3.82 -10.35
C CYS A 48 17.42 -2.98 -9.06
N GLU A 49 16.54 -3.29 -8.10
CA GLU A 49 16.55 -2.72 -6.75
C GLU A 49 16.40 -3.84 -5.72
N VAL A 50 17.24 -3.83 -4.69
CA VAL A 50 17.17 -4.74 -3.55
C VAL A 50 17.13 -3.94 -2.27
N ARG A 51 16.07 -4.10 -1.49
CA ARG A 51 15.90 -3.49 -0.17
C ARG A 51 16.17 -4.53 0.89
N LEU A 52 17.06 -4.19 1.81
CA LEU A 52 17.47 -5.03 2.92
C LEU A 52 17.14 -4.35 4.24
N PHE A 53 16.41 -5.06 5.10
CA PHE A 53 16.08 -4.58 6.45
C PHE A 53 15.97 -5.76 7.41
N ARG A 54 16.01 -5.48 8.71
CA ARG A 54 15.93 -6.46 9.78
C ARG A 54 14.60 -6.34 10.52
N THR A 55 14.06 -7.48 10.95
CA THR A 55 12.92 -7.50 11.88
C THR A 55 13.28 -6.78 13.18
N VAL A 56 12.33 -6.00 13.70
CA VAL A 56 12.44 -5.29 14.98
C VAL A 56 11.51 -5.91 16.01
N LYS A 57 11.81 -5.67 17.30
CA LYS A 57 10.99 -6.21 18.40
C LYS A 57 9.60 -5.59 18.34
N PHE A 58 8.59 -6.36 18.72
CA PHE A 58 7.21 -5.86 18.80
C PHE A 58 7.06 -4.68 19.78
N THR A 59 7.97 -4.56 20.77
CA THR A 59 7.97 -3.49 21.77
C THR A 59 8.74 -2.24 21.34
N ASP A 60 9.53 -2.33 20.28
CA ASP A 60 10.26 -1.18 19.74
C ASP A 60 9.32 -0.36 18.82
N LYS A 61 9.64 0.92 18.61
CA LYS A 61 8.88 1.75 17.66
C LYS A 61 8.87 1.05 16.28
N PHE A 62 7.77 1.17 15.55
CA PHE A 62 7.50 0.53 14.25
C PHE A 62 8.43 0.97 13.09
N ASP A 63 9.68 1.32 13.36
CA ASP A 63 10.66 1.70 12.36
C ASP A 63 11.41 0.46 11.87
N LEU A 64 11.32 0.15 10.58
CA LEU A 64 12.13 -0.90 9.94
C LEU A 64 13.61 -0.53 10.09
N LYS A 65 14.44 -1.48 10.56
CA LYS A 65 15.88 -1.26 10.69
C LYS A 65 16.59 -1.61 9.38
N PRO A 66 17.15 -0.65 8.62
CA PRO A 66 17.84 -0.96 7.38
C PRO A 66 19.10 -1.79 7.63
N GLU A 67 19.38 -2.75 6.75
CA GLU A 67 20.64 -3.49 6.70
C GLU A 67 21.59 -2.74 5.76
N ILE A 68 22.56 -2.04 6.34
CA ILE A 68 23.49 -1.16 5.61
C ILE A 68 24.86 -1.82 5.39
N ASN A 69 25.62 -1.33 4.41
CA ASN A 69 26.94 -1.81 4.02
C ASN A 69 27.02 -3.32 3.70
N ALA A 70 25.92 -3.94 3.27
CA ALA A 70 25.95 -5.27 2.68
C ALA A 70 26.59 -5.23 1.28
N THR A 71 27.25 -6.32 0.91
CA THR A 71 27.65 -6.56 -0.49
C THR A 71 26.52 -7.32 -1.16
N VAL A 72 25.91 -6.74 -2.18
CA VAL A 72 24.85 -7.39 -2.96
C VAL A 72 25.33 -7.55 -4.40
N ILE A 73 25.35 -8.78 -4.90
CA ILE A 73 25.84 -9.13 -6.23
C ILE A 73 24.67 -9.71 -7.01
N LEU A 74 24.36 -9.13 -8.16
CA LEU A 74 23.42 -9.63 -9.15
C LEU A 74 24.16 -10.51 -10.15
N HIS A 75 23.55 -11.62 -10.52
CA HIS A 75 24.05 -12.59 -11.49
C HIS A 75 23.03 -12.81 -12.62
N ASP A 76 23.53 -13.17 -13.80
CA ASP A 76 22.72 -13.67 -14.91
C ASP A 76 23.18 -15.06 -15.38
N ASP A 77 22.40 -15.67 -16.26
CA ASP A 77 22.69 -16.99 -16.86
C ASP A 77 23.78 -16.98 -17.94
N GLN A 78 24.49 -15.87 -18.12
CA GLN A 78 25.61 -15.69 -19.06
C GLN A 78 26.95 -15.48 -18.35
N ASP A 79 27.02 -15.87 -17.06
CA ASP A 79 28.16 -15.70 -16.18
C ASP A 79 28.56 -14.22 -15.92
N ASN A 80 27.67 -13.26 -16.22
CA ASN A 80 27.90 -11.87 -15.84
C ASN A 80 27.57 -11.66 -14.37
N THR A 81 28.28 -10.72 -13.75
CA THR A 81 28.04 -10.30 -12.37
C THR A 81 28.07 -8.79 -12.26
N GLU A 82 27.20 -8.23 -11.42
CA GLU A 82 27.13 -6.79 -11.16
C GLU A 82 26.94 -6.53 -9.66
N ILE A 83 27.79 -5.68 -9.08
CA ILE A 83 27.64 -5.26 -7.69
C ILE A 83 26.59 -4.14 -7.63
N LEU A 84 25.58 -4.31 -6.77
CA LEU A 84 24.59 -3.29 -6.48
C LEU A 84 25.12 -2.33 -5.41
N ASN A 85 25.05 -1.03 -5.67
CA ASN A 85 25.52 0.01 -4.77
C ASN A 85 24.40 0.50 -3.86
N GLU A 86 24.74 0.76 -2.60
CA GLU A 86 23.82 1.36 -1.64
C GLU A 86 23.60 2.85 -1.95
N HIS A 87 22.37 3.21 -2.31
CA HIS A 87 21.99 4.59 -2.63
C HIS A 87 21.36 5.32 -1.44
N GLU A 88 20.56 4.58 -0.67
CA GLU A 88 19.94 5.01 0.57
C GLU A 88 20.14 3.89 1.59
N PRO A 89 20.09 4.15 2.92
CA PRO A 89 20.27 3.12 3.93
C PRO A 89 19.40 1.89 3.66
N GLY A 90 20.04 0.76 3.35
CA GLY A 90 19.39 -0.51 3.03
C GLY A 90 18.77 -0.64 1.63
N ILE A 91 19.01 0.31 0.70
CA ILE A 91 18.52 0.26 -0.68
C ILE A 91 19.69 0.16 -1.66
N TYR A 92 19.80 -0.98 -2.33
CA TYR A 92 20.86 -1.34 -3.26
C TYR A 92 20.34 -1.33 -4.70
N ARG A 93 21.07 -0.69 -5.64
CA ARG A 93 20.69 -0.63 -7.06
C ARG A 93 21.89 -0.81 -7.99
N ASN A 94 21.65 -1.23 -9.22
CA ASN A 94 22.68 -1.33 -10.24
C ASN A 94 23.13 0.07 -10.72
N SER A 95 24.43 0.26 -10.91
CA SER A 95 25.02 1.53 -11.35
C SER A 95 25.69 1.46 -12.73
N SER A 96 26.08 0.26 -13.16
CA SER A 96 26.90 0.04 -14.36
C SER A 96 26.10 -0.54 -15.54
N LEU A 97 24.85 -0.97 -15.30
CA LEU A 97 23.96 -1.57 -16.30
C LEU A 97 24.65 -2.72 -17.07
N ILE A 98 25.50 -3.49 -16.38
CA ILE A 98 26.16 -4.67 -16.96
C ILE A 98 25.10 -5.74 -17.19
N ILE A 99 24.21 -5.89 -16.21
CA ILE A 99 23.07 -6.80 -16.26
C ILE A 99 21.80 -5.97 -16.45
N GLU A 100 21.14 -6.21 -17.58
CA GLU A 100 19.81 -5.70 -17.89
C GLU A 100 18.83 -6.88 -17.93
N GLY A 101 17.65 -6.69 -17.33
CA GLY A 101 16.60 -7.68 -17.35
C GLY A 101 16.12 -7.96 -18.77
N LYS A 102 16.15 -9.23 -19.17
CA LYS A 102 15.75 -9.70 -20.48
C LYS A 102 14.85 -10.91 -20.31
N VAL A 103 13.77 -10.93 -21.08
CA VAL A 103 12.88 -12.09 -21.21
C VAL A 103 13.71 -13.31 -21.64
N GLU A 104 13.37 -14.47 -21.08
CA GLU A 104 14.07 -15.77 -21.23
C GLU A 104 15.44 -15.89 -20.54
N SER A 105 16.00 -14.82 -19.99
CA SER A 105 17.19 -14.89 -19.14
C SER A 105 16.84 -15.13 -17.67
N SER A 106 17.74 -15.80 -16.96
CA SER A 106 17.61 -16.08 -15.53
C SER A 106 18.52 -15.22 -14.67
N TYR A 107 18.04 -14.84 -13.49
CA TYR A 107 18.72 -13.93 -12.58
C TYR A 107 18.62 -14.40 -11.14
N TRP A 108 19.65 -14.07 -10.35
CA TRP A 108 19.67 -14.29 -8.90
C TRP A 108 20.61 -13.29 -8.22
N ILE A 109 20.53 -13.22 -6.90
CA ILE A 109 21.39 -12.38 -6.07
C ILE A 109 22.14 -13.17 -5.01
N GLU A 110 23.39 -12.79 -4.75
CA GLU A 110 24.15 -13.13 -3.54
C GLU A 110 24.19 -11.90 -2.63
N ILE A 111 23.95 -12.11 -1.33
CA ILE A 111 24.07 -11.07 -0.31
C ILE A 111 25.10 -11.52 0.73
N GLN A 112 26.06 -10.67 1.02
CA GLN A 112 26.95 -10.79 2.18
C GLN A 112 26.78 -9.57 3.10
N THR A 113 26.31 -9.81 4.31
CA THR A 113 26.14 -8.75 5.31
C THR A 113 27.48 -8.33 5.90
N LEU A 114 27.51 -7.18 6.60
CA LEU A 114 28.70 -6.71 7.31
C LEU A 114 29.14 -7.68 8.43
N SER A 115 28.20 -8.39 9.04
CA SER A 115 28.46 -9.45 10.03
C SER A 115 29.04 -10.73 9.42
N GLY A 116 29.07 -10.85 8.09
CA GLY A 116 29.57 -12.00 7.36
C GLY A 116 28.53 -13.10 7.09
N GLU A 117 27.26 -12.86 7.40
CA GLU A 117 26.15 -13.75 7.01
C GLU A 117 25.98 -13.73 5.49
N LYS A 118 25.67 -14.88 4.91
CA LYS A 118 25.56 -15.06 3.46
C LYS A 118 24.20 -15.64 3.08
N TYR A 119 23.63 -15.08 2.02
CA TYR A 119 22.33 -15.44 1.49
C TYR A 119 22.39 -15.48 -0.03
N GLU A 120 21.59 -16.35 -0.63
CA GLU A 120 21.50 -16.48 -2.09
C GLU A 120 20.06 -16.73 -2.50
N SER A 121 19.58 -16.07 -3.55
CA SER A 121 18.28 -16.39 -4.13
C SER A 121 18.36 -17.57 -5.09
N THR A 122 17.34 -18.42 -5.14
CA THR A 122 17.18 -19.39 -6.23
C THR A 122 17.09 -18.66 -7.58
N PRO A 123 17.82 -19.11 -8.62
CA PRO A 123 17.69 -18.54 -9.96
C PRO A 123 16.27 -18.63 -10.52
N GLU A 124 15.77 -17.50 -11.03
CA GLU A 124 14.47 -17.41 -11.69
C GLU A 124 14.58 -16.82 -13.09
N THR A 125 13.82 -17.40 -14.02
CA THR A 125 13.75 -16.95 -15.42
C THR A 125 12.71 -15.86 -15.59
N MET A 126 13.08 -14.79 -16.30
CA MET A 126 12.16 -13.72 -16.66
C MET A 126 11.19 -14.18 -17.75
N LEU A 127 9.92 -14.31 -17.39
CA LEU A 127 8.89 -14.79 -18.32
C LEU A 127 8.46 -13.70 -19.31
N SER A 128 7.84 -14.10 -20.42
CA SER A 128 7.35 -13.16 -21.42
C SER A 128 6.21 -12.27 -20.88
N PRO A 129 6.10 -11.03 -21.35
CA PRO A 129 5.18 -10.06 -20.75
C PRO A 129 3.72 -10.33 -21.10
N PHE A 130 2.82 -9.98 -20.18
CA PHE A 130 1.43 -9.69 -20.52
C PHE A 130 1.36 -8.29 -21.11
N GLU A 131 1.00 -8.20 -22.39
CA GLU A 131 0.64 -6.93 -23.02
C GLU A 131 -0.70 -6.45 -22.44
N ILE A 132 -0.83 -5.14 -22.22
CA ILE A 132 -1.97 -4.54 -21.53
C ILE A 132 -2.72 -3.56 -22.43
N SER A 133 -4.04 -3.58 -22.34
CA SER A 133 -4.88 -2.56 -22.99
C SER A 133 -4.76 -1.22 -22.26
N PRO A 134 -5.16 -0.10 -22.90
CA PRO A 134 -5.45 1.13 -22.17
C PRO A 134 -6.43 0.85 -21.03
N LEU A 135 -6.21 1.50 -19.89
CA LEU A 135 -7.13 1.43 -18.75
C LEU A 135 -8.50 1.94 -19.18
N TYR A 136 -9.58 1.43 -18.60
CA TYR A 136 -10.93 1.91 -18.86
C TYR A 136 -11.79 1.82 -17.59
N GLY A 137 -12.94 2.47 -17.57
CA GLY A 137 -13.87 2.41 -16.45
C GLY A 137 -15.27 2.01 -16.88
N GLU A 138 -15.99 1.35 -15.99
CA GLU A 138 -17.41 1.01 -16.17
C GLU A 138 -18.23 1.57 -15.00
N GLU A 139 -19.42 2.08 -15.31
CA GLU A 139 -20.43 2.50 -14.34
C GLU A 139 -21.10 1.26 -13.73
N ILE A 140 -21.08 1.14 -12.41
CA ILE A 140 -21.60 0.00 -11.66
C ILE A 140 -22.32 0.48 -10.39
N GLU A 141 -23.12 -0.40 -9.79
CA GLU A 141 -23.51 -0.28 -8.39
C GLU A 141 -22.52 -1.06 -7.52
N ALA A 142 -21.94 -0.42 -6.51
CA ALA A 142 -21.04 -1.03 -5.53
C ALA A 142 -21.53 -0.81 -4.10
N ILE A 143 -21.08 -1.66 -3.18
CA ILE A 143 -21.35 -1.49 -1.74
C ILE A 143 -20.22 -0.65 -1.17
N ASN A 144 -20.56 0.48 -0.56
CA ASN A 144 -19.59 1.35 0.13
C ASN A 144 -19.29 0.85 1.55
N ASP A 145 -18.40 1.54 2.26
CA ASP A 145 -17.97 1.17 3.62
C ASP A 145 -19.10 1.17 4.65
N ASN A 146 -20.21 1.89 4.36
CA ASN A 146 -21.40 1.93 5.20
C ASN A 146 -22.39 0.80 4.88
N ASN A 147 -22.00 -0.19 4.07
CA ASN A 147 -22.85 -1.25 3.54
C ASN A 147 -24.05 -0.74 2.74
N ILE A 148 -23.93 0.42 2.11
CA ILE A 148 -24.97 1.03 1.28
C ILE A 148 -24.62 0.80 -0.19
N LYS A 149 -25.62 0.42 -0.99
CA LYS A 149 -25.47 0.39 -2.46
C LYS A 149 -25.41 1.82 -2.98
N GLN A 150 -24.37 2.10 -3.75
CA GLN A 150 -24.08 3.42 -4.28
C GLN A 150 -23.53 3.25 -5.69
N ASP A 151 -23.87 4.19 -6.57
CA ASP A 151 -23.32 4.18 -7.92
C ASP A 151 -21.82 4.51 -7.85
N ALA A 152 -21.02 3.90 -8.71
CA ALA A 152 -19.58 4.05 -8.74
C ALA A 152 -19.01 3.80 -10.14
N ILE A 153 -17.80 4.30 -10.37
CA ILE A 153 -16.95 3.86 -11.46
C ILE A 153 -15.97 2.83 -10.94
N ARG A 154 -15.94 1.64 -11.55
CA ARG A 154 -14.83 0.71 -11.36
C ARG A 154 -13.89 0.77 -12.55
N LEU A 155 -12.61 0.94 -12.25
CA LEU A 155 -11.55 0.92 -13.26
C LEU A 155 -11.04 -0.51 -13.49
N TYR A 156 -10.70 -0.79 -14.74
CA TYR A 156 -10.28 -2.08 -15.23
C TYR A 156 -9.15 -1.96 -16.27
N PHE A 157 -8.50 -3.09 -16.51
CA PHE A 157 -7.65 -3.30 -17.67
C PHE A 157 -7.80 -4.74 -18.18
N ASN A 158 -7.39 -4.95 -19.43
CA ASN A 158 -7.26 -6.28 -20.04
C ASN A 158 -5.77 -6.60 -20.22
N ALA A 159 -5.45 -7.88 -20.12
CA ALA A 159 -4.09 -8.38 -20.25
C ALA A 159 -4.04 -9.60 -21.18
N LYS A 160 -3.04 -9.65 -22.05
CA LYS A 160 -2.81 -10.77 -22.96
C LYS A 160 -1.33 -11.12 -23.06
N ASN A 161 -1.01 -12.38 -22.85
CA ASN A 161 0.31 -12.91 -23.15
C ASN A 161 0.30 -13.58 -24.53
N ASN A 162 1.04 -13.03 -25.48
CA ASN A 162 0.88 -13.34 -26.91
C ASN A 162 1.40 -14.72 -27.31
N ASP A 163 2.46 -15.20 -26.65
CA ASP A 163 3.07 -16.51 -26.85
C ASP A 163 2.45 -17.61 -25.95
N ASN A 164 1.59 -17.22 -25.01
CA ASN A 164 0.89 -18.07 -24.05
C ASN A 164 1.80 -18.85 -23.08
N THR A 165 3.04 -18.39 -22.89
CA THR A 165 4.02 -19.03 -22.00
C THR A 165 3.88 -18.54 -20.56
N SER A 166 3.54 -17.27 -20.36
CA SER A 166 3.29 -16.69 -19.05
C SER A 166 1.88 -16.99 -18.54
N THR A 167 1.80 -17.44 -17.30
CA THR A 167 0.57 -17.95 -16.70
C THR A 167 0.12 -17.17 -15.48
N HIS A 168 1.01 -16.42 -14.84
CA HIS A 168 0.70 -15.67 -13.63
C HIS A 168 1.09 -14.22 -13.82
N LEU A 169 0.25 -13.33 -13.30
CA LEU A 169 0.50 -11.91 -13.31
C LEU A 169 0.20 -11.28 -11.96
N ARG A 170 0.95 -10.24 -11.67
CA ARG A 170 0.77 -9.35 -10.51
C ARG A 170 0.67 -7.94 -11.02
N TRP A 171 -0.12 -7.09 -10.37
CA TRP A 171 -0.17 -5.68 -10.72
C TRP A 171 -0.20 -4.78 -9.50
N GLU A 172 0.45 -3.64 -9.66
CA GLU A 172 0.42 -2.54 -8.71
C GLU A 172 -0.03 -1.29 -9.45
N TYR A 173 -0.69 -0.40 -8.75
CA TYR A 173 -1.07 0.89 -9.29
C TYR A 173 -1.09 1.93 -8.19
N ARG A 174 -0.91 3.16 -8.61
CA ARG A 174 -1.03 4.35 -7.79
C ARG A 174 -1.90 5.35 -8.50
N GLU A 175 -2.50 6.21 -7.73
CA GLU A 175 -3.40 7.24 -8.22
C GLU A 175 -2.92 8.62 -7.82
N SER A 176 -3.34 9.62 -8.59
CA SER A 176 -3.28 11.00 -8.17
C SER A 176 -4.33 11.81 -8.92
N TYR A 177 -4.91 12.83 -8.28
CA TYR A 177 -5.91 13.69 -8.93
C TYR A 177 -5.65 15.15 -8.64
N GLU A 178 -6.22 16.03 -9.47
CA GLU A 178 -6.28 17.46 -9.21
C GLU A 178 -7.35 17.77 -8.15
N TRP A 179 -6.91 18.39 -7.05
CA TRP A 179 -7.80 18.88 -6.01
C TRP A 179 -7.80 20.40 -5.98
N HIS A 180 -8.99 21.01 -6.17
CA HIS A 180 -9.14 22.46 -6.15
C HIS A 180 -9.91 22.95 -4.93
N SER A 181 -9.29 23.84 -4.13
CA SER A 181 -9.96 24.48 -3.00
C SER A 181 -11.15 25.33 -3.49
N PRO A 182 -12.40 25.00 -3.09
CA PRO A 182 -13.59 25.66 -3.62
C PRO A 182 -13.68 27.14 -3.21
N PHE A 183 -13.09 27.51 -2.08
CA PHE A 183 -13.12 28.87 -1.56
C PHE A 183 -11.79 29.60 -1.74
N LYS A 184 -11.85 30.92 -1.80
CA LYS A 184 -10.67 31.79 -1.76
C LYS A 184 -10.43 32.21 -0.32
N ASN A 185 -9.21 32.05 0.18
CA ASN A 185 -8.79 32.75 1.38
C ASN A 185 -8.19 34.11 0.99
N SER A 186 -8.77 35.20 1.48
CA SER A 186 -8.20 36.53 1.30
C SER A 186 -6.95 36.76 2.14
N ASN A 187 -6.78 36.01 3.23
CA ASN A 187 -5.65 36.08 4.16
C ASN A 187 -5.10 34.66 4.39
N PRO A 188 -4.31 34.12 3.46
CA PRO A 188 -3.75 32.78 3.57
C PRO A 188 -2.95 32.61 4.86
N ARG A 189 -3.14 31.49 5.57
CA ARG A 189 -2.45 31.17 6.82
C ARG A 189 -1.11 30.47 6.58
N SER A 190 -1.00 29.72 5.48
CA SER A 190 0.21 29.01 5.10
C SER A 190 1.05 29.77 4.08
N GLU A 191 2.38 29.75 4.25
CA GLU A 191 3.31 30.15 3.18
C GLU A 191 3.15 29.18 2.00
N GLY A 192 2.99 29.71 0.78
CA GLY A 192 2.75 28.89 -0.41
C GLY A 192 1.31 28.42 -0.61
N SER A 193 0.34 29.02 0.09
CA SER A 193 -1.10 28.79 -0.11
C SER A 193 -1.46 28.74 -1.61
N THR A 194 -1.86 27.56 -2.06
CA THR A 194 -2.36 27.31 -3.42
C THR A 194 -3.77 26.78 -3.35
N ARG A 195 -4.51 26.99 -4.43
CA ARG A 195 -5.85 26.44 -4.62
C ARG A 195 -5.85 25.16 -5.44
N THR A 196 -4.69 24.71 -5.93
CA THR A 196 -4.53 23.48 -6.69
C THR A 196 -3.46 22.62 -6.04
N CYS A 197 -3.82 21.40 -5.68
CA CYS A 197 -2.95 20.39 -5.10
C CYS A 197 -3.13 19.05 -5.81
N PHE A 198 -2.19 18.13 -5.58
CA PHE A 198 -2.12 16.84 -6.26
C PHE A 198 -2.05 15.68 -5.26
N PRO A 199 -3.14 15.38 -4.53
CA PRO A 199 -3.23 14.16 -3.72
C PRO A 199 -2.70 12.95 -4.50
N ALA A 200 -1.90 12.11 -3.84
CA ALA A 200 -1.32 10.92 -4.45
C ALA A 200 -1.37 9.76 -3.45
N ASN A 201 -1.93 8.64 -3.88
CA ASN A 201 -2.09 7.45 -3.05
C ASN A 201 -1.45 6.25 -3.73
N ASN A 202 -0.74 5.43 -2.96
CA ASN A 202 -0.31 4.11 -3.37
C ASN A 202 -1.30 3.08 -2.83
N PHE A 203 -1.63 2.06 -3.62
CA PHE A 203 -2.47 0.97 -3.16
C PHE A 203 -1.61 -0.20 -2.68
N ASP A 204 -1.60 -0.43 -1.38
CA ASP A 204 -0.86 -1.55 -0.75
C ASP A 204 -1.56 -2.91 -0.93
N GLN A 205 -2.62 -2.96 -1.74
CA GLN A 205 -3.33 -4.20 -2.04
C GLN A 205 -2.49 -5.11 -2.94
N ILE A 206 -2.31 -6.35 -2.50
CA ILE A 206 -1.68 -7.39 -3.32
C ILE A 206 -2.68 -7.89 -4.39
N ASN A 207 -2.37 -7.61 -5.66
CA ASN A 207 -3.16 -8.07 -6.78
C ASN A 207 -2.41 -9.11 -7.60
N VAL A 208 -2.97 -10.31 -7.67
CA VAL A 208 -2.41 -11.46 -8.39
C VAL A 208 -3.51 -12.21 -9.12
N PHE A 209 -3.19 -12.79 -10.27
CA PHE A 209 -4.10 -13.61 -11.06
C PHE A 209 -3.39 -14.83 -11.65
N ASP A 210 -4.10 -15.96 -11.71
CA ASP A 210 -3.64 -17.24 -12.25
C ASP A 210 -4.42 -17.59 -13.53
N ALA A 211 -3.75 -17.39 -14.67
CA ALA A 211 -4.22 -17.72 -16.00
C ALA A 211 -3.75 -19.12 -16.46
N SER A 212 -3.20 -19.96 -15.58
CA SER A 212 -2.69 -21.30 -15.94
C SER A 212 -3.77 -22.20 -16.56
N LYS A 213 -5.02 -22.06 -16.12
CA LYS A 213 -6.18 -22.83 -16.62
C LYS A 213 -6.74 -22.34 -17.97
N LEU A 214 -6.29 -21.19 -18.47
CA LEU A 214 -6.75 -20.65 -19.75
C LEU A 214 -5.92 -21.23 -20.90
N THR A 215 -6.54 -21.68 -21.99
CA THR A 215 -5.80 -22.11 -23.18
C THR A 215 -5.10 -20.92 -23.86
N ILE A 216 -5.82 -19.81 -24.00
CA ILE A 216 -5.30 -18.53 -24.48
C ILE A 216 -5.12 -17.64 -23.26
N LYS A 217 -3.93 -17.08 -23.08
CA LYS A 217 -3.57 -16.25 -21.91
C LYS A 217 -4.08 -14.83 -22.08
N GLU A 218 -5.40 -14.71 -22.21
CA GLU A 218 -6.12 -13.45 -22.34
C GLU A 218 -7.11 -13.33 -21.18
N VAL A 219 -6.98 -12.26 -20.41
CA VAL A 219 -7.77 -11.98 -19.21
C VAL A 219 -8.37 -10.60 -19.37
N ASN A 220 -9.70 -10.53 -19.27
CA ASN A 220 -10.45 -9.29 -19.42
C ASN A 220 -11.02 -8.83 -18.07
N GLN A 221 -11.25 -7.53 -17.94
CA GLN A 221 -11.87 -6.89 -16.76
C GLN A 221 -11.15 -7.19 -15.44
N LEU A 222 -9.81 -7.12 -15.42
CA LEU A 222 -9.06 -7.19 -14.17
C LEU A 222 -9.33 -5.94 -13.33
N PRO A 223 -9.86 -6.06 -12.10
CA PRO A 223 -10.35 -4.92 -11.34
C PRO A 223 -9.20 -4.12 -10.72
N MET A 224 -9.41 -2.81 -10.68
CA MET A 224 -8.57 -1.85 -9.98
C MET A 224 -9.42 -1.11 -8.92
N THR A 225 -9.15 0.18 -8.73
CA THR A 225 -9.90 1.03 -7.80
C THR A 225 -11.35 1.24 -8.22
N THR A 226 -12.21 1.46 -7.23
CA THR A 226 -13.60 1.88 -7.39
C THR A 226 -13.72 3.28 -6.82
N VAL A 227 -14.33 4.20 -7.58
CA VAL A 227 -14.54 5.59 -7.18
C VAL A 227 -16.05 5.83 -7.13
N PHE A 228 -16.56 6.16 -5.95
CA PHE A 228 -17.98 6.36 -5.72
C PHE A 228 -18.46 7.73 -6.21
N ASP A 229 -19.75 7.83 -6.47
CA ASP A 229 -20.41 9.03 -6.99
C ASP A 229 -20.39 10.25 -6.07
N ASN A 230 -19.90 10.14 -4.83
CA ASN A 230 -19.68 11.26 -3.92
C ASN A 230 -18.21 11.73 -3.86
N GLU A 231 -17.31 11.05 -4.57
CA GLU A 231 -15.91 11.44 -4.66
C GLU A 231 -15.67 12.44 -5.81
N VAL A 232 -14.87 13.47 -5.55
CA VAL A 232 -14.54 14.51 -6.55
C VAL A 232 -13.31 14.18 -7.41
N LYS A 233 -12.78 12.96 -7.36
CA LYS A 233 -11.54 12.60 -8.06
C LYS A 233 -11.59 12.88 -9.57
N PHE A 234 -12.73 12.60 -10.21
CA PHE A 234 -12.92 12.83 -11.65
C PHE A 234 -13.29 14.28 -12.02
N LEU A 235 -13.48 15.19 -11.04
CA LEU A 235 -13.95 16.56 -11.31
C LEU A 235 -13.01 17.33 -12.24
N TYR A 236 -11.72 17.06 -12.11
CA TYR A 236 -10.66 17.60 -12.96
C TYR A 236 -9.89 16.45 -13.61
N ASN A 237 -8.57 16.39 -13.41
CA ASN A 237 -7.72 15.33 -13.93
C ASN A 237 -7.46 14.25 -12.86
N TYR A 238 -7.78 13.01 -13.18
CA TYR A 238 -7.51 11.83 -12.34
C TYR A 238 -6.59 10.85 -13.04
N LEU A 239 -5.38 10.72 -12.55
CA LEU A 239 -4.32 9.90 -13.11
C LEU A 239 -4.24 8.54 -12.40
N ILE A 240 -4.27 7.47 -13.19
CA ILE A 240 -3.85 6.13 -12.75
C ILE A 240 -2.54 5.77 -13.45
N ASP A 241 -1.54 5.41 -12.66
CA ASP A 241 -0.25 4.87 -13.09
C ASP A 241 -0.13 3.41 -12.64
N MET A 242 -0.10 2.48 -13.60
CA MET A 242 -0.16 1.04 -13.35
C MET A 242 1.07 0.33 -13.90
N LYS A 243 1.51 -0.72 -13.18
CA LYS A 243 2.48 -1.69 -13.67
C LYS A 243 1.92 -3.10 -13.53
N VAL A 244 2.11 -3.90 -14.57
CA VAL A 244 1.77 -5.32 -14.60
C VAL A 244 3.05 -6.12 -14.78
N TYR A 245 3.21 -7.14 -13.95
CA TYR A 245 4.36 -8.01 -13.89
C TYR A 245 3.95 -9.42 -14.33
N SER A 246 4.67 -10.01 -15.28
CA SER A 246 4.63 -11.45 -15.50
C SER A 246 5.57 -12.12 -14.52
N ILE A 247 5.04 -13.02 -13.69
CA ILE A 247 5.78 -13.63 -12.58
C ILE A 247 5.78 -15.16 -12.67
N SER A 248 6.81 -15.78 -12.08
CA SER A 248 6.89 -17.23 -11.92
C SER A 248 5.75 -17.77 -11.04
N LYS A 249 5.52 -19.08 -11.09
CA LYS A 249 4.49 -19.74 -10.26
C LYS A 249 4.86 -19.63 -8.78
N GLU A 250 6.14 -19.79 -8.47
CA GLU A 250 6.71 -19.71 -7.13
C GLU A 250 6.49 -18.31 -6.55
N ASN A 251 6.78 -17.28 -7.34
CA ASN A 251 6.52 -15.88 -6.97
C ASN A 251 5.02 -15.62 -6.78
N TYR A 252 4.16 -16.14 -7.67
CA TYR A 252 2.71 -16.05 -7.48
C TYR A 252 2.23 -16.68 -6.17
N LEU A 253 2.77 -17.85 -5.80
CA LEU A 253 2.43 -18.52 -4.54
C LEU A 253 2.89 -17.71 -3.32
N PHE A 254 4.06 -17.08 -3.39
CA PHE A 254 4.56 -16.16 -2.36
C PHE A 254 3.58 -14.99 -2.15
N TRP A 255 3.25 -14.23 -3.20
CA TRP A 255 2.32 -13.11 -3.10
C TRP A 255 0.91 -13.53 -2.70
N LYS A 256 0.43 -14.68 -3.20
CA LYS A 256 -0.87 -15.23 -2.80
C LYS A 256 -0.94 -15.54 -1.31
N THR A 257 0.13 -16.10 -0.76
CA THR A 257 0.25 -16.40 0.68
C THR A 257 0.21 -15.10 1.49
N LEU A 258 0.98 -14.09 1.09
CA LEU A 258 0.96 -12.76 1.71
C LEU A 258 -0.44 -12.12 1.66
N LYS A 259 -1.12 -12.20 0.51
CA LYS A 259 -2.48 -11.70 0.35
C LYS A 259 -3.46 -12.34 1.33
N THR A 260 -3.40 -13.67 1.47
CA THR A 260 -4.27 -14.41 2.40
C THR A 260 -4.02 -14.00 3.85
N LEU A 261 -2.75 -13.83 4.25
CA LEU A 261 -2.38 -13.41 5.60
C LEU A 261 -2.85 -11.99 5.94
N HIS A 262 -2.74 -11.07 4.98
CA HIS A 262 -3.22 -9.69 5.16
C HIS A 262 -4.75 -9.63 5.34
N GLN A 263 -5.49 -10.46 4.59
CA GLN A 263 -6.96 -10.50 4.66
C GLN A 263 -7.51 -11.20 5.91
N SER A 264 -6.74 -12.09 6.55
CA SER A 264 -7.15 -12.82 7.76
C SER A 264 -7.04 -12.02 9.08
N ASN A 265 -6.44 -10.83 9.08
CA ASN A 265 -6.23 -10.00 10.28
C ASN A 265 -7.52 -9.42 10.93
N GLY A 266 -8.70 -9.94 10.59
CA GLY A 266 -10.00 -9.57 11.19
C GLY A 266 -10.51 -10.49 12.31
N SER A 267 -9.88 -11.63 12.58
CA SER A 267 -10.27 -12.57 13.65
C SER A 267 -9.19 -12.66 14.71
N LEU A 268 -9.54 -12.42 15.98
CA LEU A 268 -8.60 -12.45 17.13
C LEU A 268 -7.99 -13.84 17.41
N TYR A 269 -8.40 -14.88 16.67
CA TYR A 269 -8.09 -16.29 16.96
C TYR A 269 -7.58 -17.13 15.79
N ASP A 270 -7.31 -16.57 14.60
CA ASP A 270 -6.71 -17.32 13.49
C ASP A 270 -5.72 -16.46 12.71
N VAL A 271 -4.42 -16.72 12.85
CA VAL A 271 -3.60 -17.52 11.92
C VAL A 271 -2.36 -17.99 12.68
N ILE A 272 -2.04 -19.29 12.64
CA ILE A 272 -0.68 -19.75 12.95
C ILE A 272 0.26 -19.01 11.99
N GLN A 273 1.39 -18.48 12.48
CA GLN A 273 2.44 -17.91 11.61
C GLN A 273 2.82 -18.95 10.55
N ALA A 274 2.25 -18.84 9.34
CA ALA A 274 2.78 -19.56 8.21
C ALA A 274 4.15 -18.96 7.94
N ASN A 275 5.21 -19.75 8.05
CA ASN A 275 6.52 -19.34 7.55
C ASN A 275 6.35 -19.08 6.05
N ILE A 276 6.29 -17.80 5.66
CA ILE A 276 6.25 -17.40 4.26
C ILE A 276 7.63 -17.74 3.70
N LYS A 277 7.73 -18.90 3.04
CA LYS A 277 8.98 -19.32 2.43
C LYS A 277 9.21 -18.51 1.15
N GLY A 278 10.27 -17.72 1.17
CA GLY A 278 10.80 -17.01 0.01
C GLY A 278 11.59 -17.89 -0.94
N ASN A 279 12.25 -17.25 -1.90
CA ASN A 279 13.27 -17.87 -2.74
C ASN A 279 14.70 -17.56 -2.28
N ILE A 280 14.90 -16.96 -1.10
CA ILE A 280 16.23 -16.73 -0.52
C ILE A 280 16.59 -17.88 0.44
N GLU A 281 17.76 -18.47 0.24
CA GLU A 281 18.35 -19.48 1.10
C GLU A 281 19.56 -18.91 1.86
N THR A 282 19.93 -19.55 2.98
CA THR A 282 21.04 -19.10 3.83
C THR A 282 22.18 -20.11 3.77
N CYS A 283 23.42 -19.65 3.94
CA CYS A 283 24.58 -20.55 3.91
C CYS A 283 24.77 -21.40 5.19
N SER A 284 23.97 -21.20 6.24
CA SER A 284 24.04 -22.01 7.47
C SER A 284 22.66 -22.19 8.10
N ASP A 285 22.41 -23.37 8.68
CA ASP A 285 21.15 -23.71 9.37
C ASP A 285 20.77 -22.75 10.52
N ALA A 286 21.70 -21.93 10.99
CA ALA A 286 21.49 -20.93 12.03
C ALA A 286 20.95 -19.59 11.52
N CYS A 287 21.02 -19.32 10.21
CA CYS A 287 20.57 -18.06 9.61
C CYS A 287 19.14 -18.21 9.11
N GLN A 288 18.24 -17.33 9.55
CA GLN A 288 16.89 -17.19 9.00
C GLN A 288 16.82 -15.99 8.05
N VAL A 289 15.99 -16.11 7.02
CA VAL A 289 15.73 -15.04 6.05
C VAL A 289 14.27 -15.04 5.65
N LEU A 290 13.73 -13.85 5.39
CA LEU A 290 12.39 -13.62 4.87
C LEU A 290 12.45 -12.80 3.59
N GLY A 291 11.38 -12.85 2.81
CA GLY A 291 11.24 -12.03 1.60
C GLY A 291 11.53 -12.79 0.32
N TYR A 292 11.73 -12.06 -0.78
CA TYR A 292 11.77 -12.63 -2.13
C TYR A 292 12.62 -11.75 -3.05
N PHE A 293 13.32 -12.38 -3.98
CA PHE A 293 13.94 -11.70 -5.13
C PHE A 293 13.10 -11.97 -6.39
N GLU A 294 12.32 -10.98 -6.81
CA GLU A 294 11.38 -11.08 -7.94
C GLU A 294 12.08 -10.86 -9.29
N VAL A 295 12.05 -11.88 -10.14
CA VAL A 295 12.41 -11.75 -11.56
C VAL A 295 11.13 -11.66 -12.38
N SER A 296 10.90 -10.55 -13.07
CA SER A 296 9.66 -10.35 -13.82
C SER A 296 9.81 -9.41 -15.01
N SER A 297 9.11 -9.69 -16.11
CA SER A 297 8.91 -8.67 -17.14
C SER A 297 7.78 -7.73 -16.74
N VAL A 298 7.85 -6.47 -17.18
CA VAL A 298 6.94 -5.41 -16.77
C VAL A 298 6.33 -4.69 -17.97
N ARG A 299 5.04 -4.37 -17.86
CA ARG A 299 4.34 -3.42 -18.73
C ARG A 299 3.74 -2.31 -17.89
N LYS A 300 3.92 -1.07 -18.37
CA LYS A 300 3.41 0.14 -17.71
C LYS A 300 2.28 0.71 -18.55
N SER A 301 1.21 1.15 -17.91
CA SER A 301 0.13 1.89 -18.55
C SER A 301 -0.30 3.02 -17.64
N GLN A 302 -0.56 4.16 -18.26
CA GLN A 302 -1.00 5.34 -17.57
C GLN A 302 -2.17 5.96 -18.33
N ARG A 303 -3.22 6.34 -17.60
CA ARG A 303 -4.38 7.03 -18.17
C ARG A 303 -4.87 8.13 -17.24
N MET A 304 -5.13 9.29 -17.84
CA MET A 304 -5.90 10.35 -17.22
C MET A 304 -7.39 10.13 -17.50
N PHE A 305 -8.20 10.24 -16.47
CA PHE A 305 -9.65 10.20 -16.51
C PHE A 305 -10.20 11.55 -16.04
N ASN A 306 -11.38 11.90 -16.52
CA ASN A 306 -12.17 13.04 -16.06
C ASN A 306 -13.67 12.76 -16.24
N THR A 307 -14.51 13.70 -15.85
CA THR A 307 -15.98 13.58 -15.97
C THR A 307 -16.49 13.27 -17.39
N THR A 308 -15.76 13.62 -18.45
CA THR A 308 -16.20 13.37 -19.85
C THR A 308 -15.99 11.93 -20.31
N ASP A 309 -15.24 11.12 -19.55
CA ASP A 309 -15.05 9.70 -19.82
C ASP A 309 -16.31 8.86 -19.45
N PHE A 310 -17.26 9.45 -18.72
CA PHE A 310 -18.41 8.74 -18.15
C PHE A 310 -19.73 9.50 -18.38
N SER A 311 -20.85 8.78 -18.35
CA SER A 311 -22.20 9.35 -18.42
C SER A 311 -22.77 9.68 -17.03
N MET A 312 -22.22 9.04 -16.00
CA MET A 312 -22.49 9.31 -14.59
C MET A 312 -22.22 10.78 -14.23
N ARG A 313 -23.04 11.32 -13.33
CA ARG A 313 -22.81 12.65 -12.73
C ARG A 313 -21.97 12.52 -11.48
N PHE A 314 -20.92 13.34 -11.39
CA PHE A 314 -20.08 13.47 -10.21
C PHE A 314 -20.38 14.78 -9.46
N PRO A 315 -20.06 14.85 -8.16
CA PRO A 315 -20.13 16.05 -7.37
C PRO A 315 -19.28 17.14 -8.00
N THR A 316 -19.86 18.33 -8.08
CA THR A 316 -19.15 19.56 -8.47
C THR A 316 -18.54 20.27 -7.26
N PHE A 317 -18.77 19.73 -6.06
CA PHE A 317 -18.36 20.28 -4.79
C PHE A 317 -17.97 19.15 -3.83
N PRO A 318 -16.79 19.21 -3.17
CA PRO A 318 -16.40 18.19 -2.19
C PRO A 318 -17.27 18.24 -0.94
N GLU A 319 -17.87 17.12 -0.55
CA GLU A 319 -18.77 17.02 0.61
C GLU A 319 -18.05 17.42 1.91
N GLU A 320 -16.76 17.10 2.04
CA GLU A 320 -15.94 17.49 3.19
C GLU A 320 -15.77 19.01 3.34
N CYS A 321 -16.10 19.78 2.30
CA CYS A 321 -16.08 21.24 2.32
C CYS A 321 -17.42 21.88 2.69
N GLU A 322 -18.43 21.07 3.02
CA GLU A 322 -19.65 21.58 3.64
C GLU A 322 -19.38 22.15 5.04
N THR A 323 -20.22 23.11 5.45
CA THR A 323 -20.08 23.72 6.77
C THR A 323 -20.74 22.85 7.83
N PHE A 324 -20.12 22.73 9.00
CA PHE A 324 -20.70 22.05 10.13
C PHE A 324 -20.59 22.88 11.41
N ILE A 325 -21.34 22.48 12.44
CA ILE A 325 -21.43 23.23 13.70
C ILE A 325 -20.61 22.52 14.77
N VAL A 326 -19.71 23.27 15.42
CA VAL A 326 -18.98 22.83 16.61
C VAL A 326 -19.42 23.67 17.80
N ARG A 327 -19.78 23.02 18.91
CA ARG A 327 -20.19 23.69 20.15
C ARG A 327 -19.08 23.59 21.18
N MET A 328 -18.61 24.73 21.69
CA MET A 328 -17.55 24.76 22.71
C MET A 328 -17.89 25.74 23.83
N SER A 329 -17.46 25.45 25.06
CA SER A 329 -17.81 26.25 26.24
C SER A 329 -16.80 27.34 26.59
N LYS A 330 -15.51 27.15 26.26
CA LYS A 330 -14.41 28.07 26.64
C LYS A 330 -13.27 28.18 25.63
N ALA A 331 -13.21 27.27 24.65
CA ALA A 331 -12.15 27.22 23.65
C ALA A 331 -12.69 27.55 22.25
N SER A 332 -11.79 27.97 21.38
CA SER A 332 -12.04 28.12 19.95
C SER A 332 -11.71 26.79 19.25
N PRO A 333 -12.39 26.47 18.13
CA PRO A 333 -11.94 25.40 17.23
C PRO A 333 -10.48 25.61 16.82
N ASP A 334 -9.77 24.51 16.62
CA ASP A 334 -8.36 24.51 16.23
C ASP A 334 -8.19 25.24 14.88
N PRO A 335 -7.49 26.40 14.86
CA PRO A 335 -7.30 27.16 13.64
C PRO A 335 -6.35 26.50 12.63
N GLU A 336 -5.61 25.44 12.98
CA GLU A 336 -4.80 24.70 12.03
C GLU A 336 -5.63 23.74 11.16
N ILE A 337 -6.79 23.33 11.68
CA ILE A 337 -7.69 22.37 11.02
C ILE A 337 -8.95 23.06 10.47
N LEU A 338 -9.45 24.08 11.19
CA LEU A 338 -10.77 24.67 10.94
C LEU A 338 -10.71 26.17 10.63
N TYR A 339 -11.48 26.54 9.61
CA TYR A 339 -11.82 27.92 9.29
C TYR A 339 -13.16 28.28 9.92
N ILE A 340 -13.15 29.30 10.78
CA ILE A 340 -14.36 29.80 11.46
C ILE A 340 -15.08 30.80 10.54
N ILE A 341 -16.33 30.50 10.19
CA ILE A 341 -17.16 31.36 9.34
C ILE A 341 -17.98 32.32 10.20
N SER A 342 -18.59 31.81 11.28
CA SER A 342 -19.31 32.62 12.25
C SER A 342 -19.30 31.97 13.63
N ALA A 343 -19.53 32.78 14.66
CA ALA A 343 -19.63 32.34 16.05
C ALA A 343 -20.84 33.01 16.72
N THR A 344 -21.68 32.22 17.38
CA THR A 344 -22.89 32.70 18.08
C THR A 344 -22.89 32.22 19.52
N ALA A 345 -23.11 33.12 20.48
CA ALA A 345 -23.24 32.75 21.88
C ALA A 345 -24.65 32.24 22.18
N VAL A 346 -24.76 31.02 22.70
CA VAL A 346 -26.03 30.36 23.04
C VAL A 346 -25.91 29.70 24.42
N GLY A 347 -26.63 30.23 25.42
CA GLY A 347 -26.78 29.57 26.73
C GLY A 347 -25.48 29.27 27.48
N GLY A 348 -24.43 30.11 27.35
CA GLY A 348 -23.12 29.88 27.96
C GLY A 348 -22.17 28.99 27.16
N LEU A 349 -22.57 28.58 25.96
CA LEU A 349 -21.72 27.97 24.94
C LEU A 349 -21.54 28.92 23.76
N THR A 350 -20.51 28.68 22.96
CA THR A 350 -20.34 29.29 21.64
C THR A 350 -20.56 28.21 20.58
N GLU A 351 -21.51 28.46 19.69
CA GLU A 351 -21.70 27.67 18.47
C GLU A 351 -20.87 28.30 17.35
N TYR A 352 -19.92 27.52 16.82
CA TYR A 352 -19.10 27.92 15.68
C TYR A 352 -19.60 27.21 14.43
N THR A 353 -19.95 27.98 13.40
CA THR A 353 -20.10 27.44 12.04
C THR A 353 -18.72 27.43 11.41
N VAL A 354 -18.22 26.23 11.12
CA VAL A 354 -16.85 26.01 10.64
C VAL A 354 -16.83 25.24 9.33
N ARG A 355 -15.68 25.27 8.67
CA ARG A 355 -15.33 24.44 7.51
C ARG A 355 -13.88 23.97 7.67
N LEU A 356 -13.51 22.84 7.07
CA LEU A 356 -12.11 22.42 7.01
C LEU A 356 -11.25 23.48 6.31
N LEU A 357 -10.07 23.76 6.86
CA LEU A 357 -9.17 24.78 6.33
C LEU A 357 -8.61 24.42 4.94
N GLU A 358 -8.49 23.12 4.62
CA GLU A 358 -8.08 22.61 3.31
C GLU A 358 -9.00 23.05 2.14
N CYS A 359 -10.25 23.37 2.45
CA CYS A 359 -11.22 23.88 1.48
C CYS A 359 -10.94 25.33 1.05
N TYR A 360 -10.04 26.00 1.76
CA TYR A 360 -9.50 27.32 1.43
C TYR A 360 -8.03 27.22 0.96
N GLU A 361 -7.25 26.32 1.57
CA GLU A 361 -5.81 26.13 1.35
C GLU A 361 -5.48 24.63 1.28
N CYS A 362 -5.53 24.03 0.10
CA CYS A 362 -5.39 22.57 -0.03
C CYS A 362 -4.02 22.05 0.40
N ASN A 363 -2.99 22.90 0.43
CA ASN A 363 -1.62 22.56 0.78
C ASN A 363 -1.43 22.17 2.25
N ILE A 364 -2.46 22.37 3.08
CA ILE A 364 -2.50 21.92 4.46
C ILE A 364 -2.58 20.39 4.54
N LYS A 365 -3.25 19.78 3.56
CA LYS A 365 -3.45 18.32 3.52
C LYS A 365 -2.72 17.65 2.36
N TYR A 366 -2.60 18.32 1.23
CA TYR A 366 -2.15 17.72 -0.02
C TYR A 366 -0.88 18.39 -0.57
N PRO A 367 -0.01 17.63 -1.26
CA PRO A 367 1.19 18.21 -1.86
C PRO A 367 0.82 19.17 -3.00
N VAL A 368 1.56 20.28 -3.08
CA VAL A 368 1.38 21.32 -4.12
C VAL A 368 2.07 20.97 -5.43
N THR A 369 3.06 20.09 -5.38
CA THR A 369 3.84 19.65 -6.54
C THR A 369 3.20 18.42 -7.15
N LYS A 370 3.12 18.40 -8.49
CA LYS A 370 2.76 17.20 -9.22
C LYS A 370 3.71 16.04 -8.85
N PRO A 371 3.19 14.86 -8.52
CA PRO A 371 3.99 13.66 -8.37
C PRO A 371 4.83 13.36 -9.62
N SER A 372 5.95 12.67 -9.45
CA SER A 372 6.92 12.38 -10.53
C SER A 372 6.36 11.54 -11.68
N PHE A 373 5.18 10.95 -11.51
CA PHE A 373 4.51 10.15 -12.53
C PHE A 373 3.44 10.93 -13.30
N TRP A 374 3.26 12.23 -13.04
CA TRP A 374 2.42 13.05 -13.89
C TRP A 374 3.11 13.38 -15.21
N PRO A 375 2.35 13.44 -16.32
CA PRO A 375 2.90 13.77 -17.65
C PRO A 375 3.28 15.25 -17.82
#